data_AF-A0A943BFE7-F1
#
_entry.id   AF-A0A943BFE7-F1
#
_cell.length_a   1.000
_cell.length_b   1.000
_cell.length_c   1.000
_cell.angle_alpha   90.00
_cell.angle_beta   90.00
_cell.angle_gamma   90.00
#
_symmetry.space_group_name_H-M   'P 1'
#
loop_
_entity.id
_entity.type
_entity.pdbx_description
1 polymer ?
#
loop_
_entity_poly.entity_id
_entity_poly.type
_entity_poly.pdbx_seq_one_letter_code
_entity_poly.pdbx_strand_id
1 'polypeptide(L)' 'ATDSFTIIVSEETGNVSYAVGGELTKGVTPTELREQLHLIQDLPHKQDGEDGKGKRWIRKRKKERAGES' A
#
# COMPACT_ATOMS: atom_id res chain seq x y z
N ALA A 1 -8.02 12.35 3.50
CA ALA A 1 -6.57 12.46 3.22
C ALA A 1 -6.19 11.34 2.26
N THR A 2 -5.35 11.61 1.26
CA THR A 2 -4.80 10.56 0.36
C THR A 2 -3.54 9.97 0.99
N ASP A 3 -3.31 8.70 0.74
CA ASP A 3 -2.12 7.91 1.11
C ASP A 3 -1.06 7.88 0.00
N SER A 4 -1.18 8.74 -1.02
CA SER A 4 -0.24 8.76 -2.14
C SER A 4 1.15 9.25 -1.71
N PHE A 5 2.17 8.64 -2.30
CA PHE A 5 3.54 9.13 -2.30
C PHE A 5 3.84 9.77 -3.65
N THR A 6 4.03 11.08 -3.67
CA THR A 6 4.24 11.85 -4.90
C THR A 6 5.69 12.27 -5.01
N ILE A 7 6.34 11.98 -6.14
CA ILE A 7 7.71 12.40 -6.42
C ILE A 7 7.68 13.58 -7.40
N ILE A 8 8.50 14.59 -7.15
CA ILE A 8 8.62 15.81 -7.95
C ILE A 8 10.09 15.96 -8.34
N VAL A 9 10.34 16.12 -9.64
CA VAL A 9 11.69 16.38 -10.17
C VAL A 9 11.68 17.75 -10.81
N SER A 10 12.58 18.62 -10.38
CA SER A 10 12.79 19.92 -11.02
C SER A 10 13.44 19.68 -12.39
N GLU A 11 12.78 20.16 -13.45
CA GLU A 11 13.33 20.10 -14.81
C GLU A 11 14.63 20.91 -14.93
N GLU A 12 14.68 22.09 -14.29
CA GLU A 12 15.82 23.01 -14.38
C GLU A 12 17.04 22.54 -13.59
N THR A 13 16.83 22.01 -12.39
CA THR A 13 17.93 21.70 -11.46
C THR A 13 18.18 20.21 -11.26
N GLY A 14 17.27 19.34 -11.71
CA GLY A 14 17.30 17.91 -11.41
C GLY A 14 17.03 17.56 -9.94
N ASN A 15 16.78 18.57 -9.09
CA ASN A 15 16.50 18.36 -7.68
C ASN A 15 15.23 17.54 -7.50
N VAL A 16 15.31 16.55 -6.62
CA VAL A 16 14.18 15.69 -6.29
C VAL A 16 13.55 16.13 -4.98
N SER A 17 12.23 16.07 -4.93
CA SER A 17 11.40 16.33 -3.75
C SER A 17 10.28 15.29 -3.72
N TYR A 18 9.69 15.06 -2.55
CA TYR A 18 8.51 14.19 -2.44
C TYR A 18 7.47 14.78 -1.50
N ALA A 19 6.21 14.38 -1.70
CA ALA A 19 5.11 14.74 -0.82
C ALA A 19 4.32 13.50 -0.40
N VAL A 20 4.01 13.41 0.89
CA VAL A 20 3.25 12.32 1.50
C VAL A 20 2.51 12.85 2.72
N GLY A 21 1.26 12.43 2.93
CA GLY A 21 0.48 12.83 4.11
C GLY A 21 0.18 14.34 4.24
N GLY A 22 0.37 15.12 3.18
CA GLY A 22 0.23 16.58 3.20
C GLY A 22 1.52 17.33 3.55
N GLU A 23 2.63 16.63 3.76
CA GLU A 23 3.96 17.22 4.00
C GLU A 23 4.81 17.15 2.73
N LEU A 24 5.61 18.20 2.50
CA LEU A 24 6.51 18.33 1.36
C LEU A 24 7.96 18.35 1.84
N THR A 25 8.75 17.38 1.38
CA THR A 25 10.19 17.29 1.63
C THR A 25 10.95 17.69 0.37
N LYS A 26 11.83 18.70 0.48
CA LYS A 26 12.56 19.29 -0.65
C LYS A 26 14.03 18.93 -0.66
N GLY A 27 14.61 18.83 -1.86
CA GLY A 27 16.06 18.73 -2.04
C GLY A 27 16.64 17.44 -1.47
N VAL A 28 15.96 16.32 -1.68
CA VAL A 28 16.36 15.03 -1.13
C VAL A 28 17.51 14.44 -1.94
N THR A 29 18.42 13.77 -1.24
CA THR A 29 19.48 13.00 -1.88
C THR A 29 18.92 11.70 -2.46
N PRO A 30 19.59 11.09 -3.46
CA PRO A 30 19.19 9.79 -3.99
C PRO A 30 19.11 8.68 -2.94
N THR A 31 20.00 8.73 -1.94
CA THR A 31 20.02 7.75 -0.83
C THR A 31 18.77 7.88 0.04
N GLU A 32 18.44 9.10 0.48
CA GLU A 32 17.24 9.36 1.29
C GLU A 32 15.96 8.98 0.55
N LEU A 33 15.86 9.32 -0.74
CA LEU A 33 14.72 8.94 -1.56
C LEU A 33 14.58 7.41 -1.67
N ARG A 34 15.71 6.71 -1.85
CA ARG A 34 15.72 5.25 -1.93
C ARG A 34 15.23 4.61 -0.64
N GLU A 35 15.69 5.08 0.50
CA GLU A 35 15.25 4.59 1.82
C GLU A 35 13.75 4.81 2.02
N GLN A 36 13.24 6.01 1.71
CA GLN A 36 11.81 6.32 1.80
C GLN A 36 10.96 5.45 0.89
N LEU A 37 11.42 5.17 -0.34
CA LEU A 37 10.72 4.28 -1.25
C LEU A 37 10.67 2.83 -0.74
N HIS A 38 11.75 2.32 -0.13
CA HIS A 38 11.74 0.98 0.46
C HIS A 38 10.73 0.92 1.62
N LEU A 39 10.73 1.91 2.52
CA LEU A 39 9.78 1.95 3.63
C LEU A 39 8.33 1.91 3.16
N ILE A 40 8.01 2.62 2.08
CA ILE A 40 6.63 2.71 1.57
C ILE A 40 6.21 1.46 0.80
N GLN A 41 7.13 0.82 0.08
CA GLN A 41 6.88 -0.42 -0.66
C GLN A 41 6.85 -1.65 0.25
N ASP A 42 7.65 -1.65 1.31
CA ASP A 42 7.71 -2.73 2.30
C ASP A 42 6.53 -2.68 3.29
N LEU A 43 5.76 -1.59 3.31
CA LEU A 43 4.46 -1.59 4.00
C LEU A 43 3.60 -2.69 3.37
N PRO A 44 3.19 -3.71 4.13
CA PRO A 44 2.30 -4.73 3.60
C PRO A 44 1.06 -3.99 3.13
N HIS A 45 0.81 -3.99 1.82
CA HIS A 45 -0.47 -3.54 1.28
C HIS A 45 -1.52 -4.28 2.06
N LYS A 46 -2.21 -3.56 2.96
CA LYS A 46 -3.37 -4.04 3.65
C LYS A 46 -4.42 -4.17 2.56
N GLN A 47 -4.34 -5.28 1.83
CA GLN A 47 -5.42 -5.76 1.01
C GLN A 47 -6.55 -5.98 2.01
N ASP A 48 -7.48 -5.03 2.05
CA ASP A 48 -8.80 -5.26 2.58
C ASP A 48 -9.35 -6.50 1.86
N GLY A 49 -9.17 -7.62 2.54
CA GLY A 49 -9.18 -8.95 1.94
C GLY A 49 -9.10 -10.06 2.98
N GLU A 50 -9.33 -9.74 4.26
CA GLU A 50 -9.77 -10.74 5.24
C GLU A 50 -11.23 -11.19 4.99
N ASP A 51 -11.88 -10.70 3.94
CA ASP A 51 -13.23 -11.10 3.52
C ASP A 51 -13.30 -12.47 2.84
N GLY A 52 -12.14 -13.05 2.48
CA GLY A 52 -12.07 -14.34 1.78
C GLY A 52 -12.10 -15.54 2.72
N LYS A 53 -11.63 -15.39 3.97
CA LYS A 53 -11.55 -16.51 4.91
C LYS A 53 -12.93 -16.87 5.42
N GLY A 54 -13.68 -15.90 5.98
CA GLY A 54 -15.02 -16.11 6.54
C GLY A 54 -16.01 -16.77 5.56
N LYS A 55 -16.02 -16.33 4.29
CA LYS A 55 -16.94 -16.88 3.28
C LYS A 55 -16.62 -18.32 2.89
N ARG A 56 -15.37 -18.77 3.03
CA ARG A 56 -14.96 -20.16 2.76
C ARG A 56 -15.45 -21.12 3.85
N TRP A 57 -15.46 -20.70 5.12
CA TRP A 57 -16.02 -21.50 6.23
C TRP A 57 -17.54 -21.66 6.12
N ILE A 58 -18.26 -20.59 5.80
CA ILE A 58 -19.72 -20.62 5.63
C ILE A 58 -20.12 -21.53 4.46
N ARG A 59 -19.38 -21.49 3.34
CA ARG A 59 -19.61 -22.39 2.20
C ARG A 59 -19.36 -23.87 2.54
N LYS A 60 -18.34 -24.17 3.35
CA LYS A 60 -18.02 -25.56 3.75
C LYS A 60 -19.13 -26.16 4.62
N ARG A 61 -19.60 -25.40 5.62
CA ARG A 61 -20.69 -25.83 6.52
C ARG A 61 -22.04 -26.01 5.82
N LYS A 62 -22.32 -25.26 4.74
CA LYS A 62 -23.53 -25.44 3.93
C LYS A 62 -23.48 -26.73 3.09
N LYS A 63 -22.30 -27.16 2.64
CA LYS A 63 -22.14 -28.42 1.90
C LYS A 63 -22.32 -29.65 2.79
N GLU A 64 -21.82 -29.58 4.03
CA GLU A 64 -21.97 -30.67 5.01
C GLU A 64 -23.43 -30.90 5.41
N ARG A 65 -24.24 -29.83 5.54
CA ARG A 65 -25.67 -29.95 5.86
C ARG A 65 -26.58 -30.33 4.69
N ALA A 66 -26.09 -30.31 3.46
CA ALA A 66 -26.86 -30.70 2.28
C ALA A 66 -26.58 -32.14 1.83
N GLY A 67 -25.57 -32.80 2.42
CA GLY A 67 -25.23 -34.21 2.15
C GLY A 67 -25.78 -35.20 3.17
N GLU A 68 -26.56 -34.72 4.15
CA GLU A 68 -27.20 -35.54 5.18
C GLU A 68 -28.72 -35.33 5.07
N SER A 69 -29.30 -35.90 4.01
CA SER A 69 -30.75 -36.10 3.80
C SER A 69 -30.93 -37.30 2.88
#